data_AF-A0A1G8R099-F1
#
_entry.id   AF-A0A1G8R099-F1
#
_cell.length_a   1.000
_cell.length_b   1.000
_cell.length_c   1.000
_cell.angle_alpha   90.00
_cell.angle_beta   90.00
_cell.angle_gamma   90.00
#
_symmetry.space_group_name_H-M   'P 1'
#
loop_
_entity.id
_entity.type
_entity.pdbx_description
1 polymer ?
#
loop_
_entity_poly.entity_id
_entity_poly.type
_entity_poly.pdbx_seq_one_letter_code
_entity_poly.pdbx_strand_id
1 'polypeptide(L)'
;MGEPSSSTNSKVPKPQAYPDRSMREGTVLYCADTMTYRGKTTVVFQEWHVRTIQVKRGSNSRFGVQGLGTSSKTLYVNLAQKVEGVTWGKRSKTQGDFGWKSNVPAEYRKQFQAGHALPSGLYTTKYAALRFAVPDFRQTIAFCQESLEEETDPELLAEIREDMLLFQEGLLVLERRLKAMQRELRSERARSSTLDKPSDKETEQ
;
A
#
# COMPACT_ATOMS: atom_id res chain seq x y z
N MET A 1 26.26 -27.22 -24.57
CA MET A 1 25.81 -26.68 -23.27
C MET A 1 25.10 -25.38 -23.56
N GLY A 2 23.78 -25.39 -23.55
CA GLY A 2 22.97 -24.19 -23.76
C GLY A 2 22.66 -23.58 -22.40
N GLU A 3 23.04 -22.33 -22.20
CA GLU A 3 22.62 -21.54 -21.04
C GLU A 3 21.11 -21.32 -21.10
N PRO A 4 20.34 -21.57 -20.01
CA PRO A 4 18.97 -21.09 -19.96
C PRO A 4 18.97 -19.58 -19.69
N SER A 5 18.59 -18.84 -20.72
CA SER A 5 18.34 -17.40 -20.66
C SER A 5 17.00 -17.10 -19.98
N SER A 6 16.97 -17.05 -18.64
CA SER A 6 15.81 -16.55 -17.89
C SER A 6 15.86 -15.02 -17.75
N SER A 7 15.72 -14.31 -18.88
CA SER A 7 15.40 -12.88 -18.86
C SER A 7 13.89 -12.70 -18.66
N THR A 8 13.38 -13.03 -17.47
CA THR A 8 12.07 -12.53 -17.04
C THR A 8 12.25 -11.08 -16.62
N ASN A 9 12.12 -10.17 -17.58
CA ASN A 9 12.10 -8.73 -17.33
C ASN A 9 10.78 -8.33 -16.63
N SER A 10 10.56 -8.83 -15.41
CA SER A 10 9.55 -8.30 -14.49
C SER A 10 10.08 -6.96 -14.02
N LYS A 11 9.72 -5.90 -14.74
CA LYS A 11 10.07 -4.52 -14.43
C LYS A 11 9.39 -4.13 -13.11
N VAL A 12 10.02 -4.47 -11.99
CA VAL A 12 9.55 -4.11 -10.64
C VAL A 12 9.34 -2.59 -10.65
N PRO A 13 8.13 -2.09 -10.30
CA PRO A 13 7.88 -0.68 -10.40
C PRO A 13 8.79 0.05 -9.41
N LYS A 14 9.42 1.15 -9.85
CA LYS A 14 10.26 1.99 -9.00
C LYS A 14 9.48 2.41 -7.74
N PRO A 15 10.08 2.37 -6.53
CA PRO A 15 9.43 2.81 -5.30
C PRO A 15 8.76 4.17 -5.45
N GLN A 16 7.58 4.32 -4.85
CA GLN A 16 6.85 5.59 -4.92
C GLN A 16 7.61 6.66 -4.14
N ALA A 17 7.86 7.82 -4.75
CA ALA A 17 8.51 8.93 -4.07
C ALA A 17 7.68 9.40 -2.86
N TYR A 18 8.37 9.91 -1.84
CA TYR A 18 7.73 10.53 -0.69
C TYR A 18 6.91 11.75 -1.13
N PRO A 19 5.64 11.86 -0.74
CA PRO A 19 4.81 13.00 -1.15
C PRO A 19 4.91 14.14 -0.12
N ASP A 20 6.00 14.91 -0.14
CA ASP A 20 6.31 15.94 0.87
C ASP A 20 5.13 16.87 1.18
N ARG A 21 4.42 17.34 0.15
CA ARG A 21 3.30 18.29 0.32
C ARG A 21 2.06 17.69 0.96
N SER A 22 1.82 16.39 0.80
CA SER A 22 0.59 15.75 1.26
C SER A 22 0.77 14.80 2.43
N MET A 23 2.01 14.52 2.85
CA MET A 23 2.27 13.68 4.01
C MET A 23 2.10 14.48 5.31
N ARG A 24 1.01 14.21 6.03
CA ARG A 24 0.64 14.86 7.31
C ARG A 24 -0.14 13.89 8.18
N GLU A 25 -0.37 14.24 9.44
CA GLU A 25 -1.26 13.46 10.31
C GLU A 25 -2.66 13.34 9.68
N GLY A 26 -3.24 12.13 9.74
CA GLY A 26 -4.49 11.78 9.07
C GLY A 26 -4.36 11.39 7.59
N THR A 27 -3.18 11.52 6.97
CA THR A 27 -2.97 11.00 5.60
C THR A 27 -3.18 9.48 5.58
N VAL A 28 -3.88 8.99 4.56
CA VAL A 28 -4.14 7.56 4.37
C VAL A 28 -3.24 7.02 3.26
N LEU A 29 -2.49 5.98 3.59
CA LEU A 29 -1.76 5.15 2.66
C LEU A 29 -2.52 3.83 2.47
N TYR A 30 -2.33 3.21 1.31
CA TYR A 30 -3.03 2.01 0.90
C TYR A 30 -2.04 0.89 0.62
N CYS A 31 -2.37 -0.31 1.08
CA CYS A 31 -1.82 -1.57 0.57
C CYS A 31 -2.95 -2.31 -0.13
N ALA A 32 -2.67 -2.93 -1.28
CA ALA A 32 -3.64 -3.77 -1.98
C ALA A 32 -3.22 -5.22 -1.78
N ASP A 33 -4.19 -6.06 -1.46
CA ASP A 33 -3.99 -7.48 -1.19
C ASP A 33 -5.23 -8.26 -1.63
N THR A 34 -5.19 -9.57 -1.54
CA THR A 34 -6.34 -10.45 -1.78
C THR A 34 -6.76 -11.16 -0.52
N MET A 35 -8.07 -11.34 -0.35
CA MET A 35 -8.64 -12.15 0.71
C MET A 35 -9.62 -13.14 0.11
N THR A 36 -9.46 -14.41 0.48
CA THR A 36 -10.37 -15.49 0.14
C THR A 36 -11.31 -15.76 1.31
N TYR A 37 -12.60 -15.62 1.10
CA TYR A 37 -13.62 -15.94 2.10
C TYR A 37 -14.70 -16.79 1.46
N ARG A 38 -14.97 -17.96 2.05
CA ARG A 38 -15.96 -18.94 1.56
C ARG A 38 -15.79 -19.27 0.06
N GLY A 39 -14.56 -19.53 -0.36
CA GLY A 39 -14.23 -19.89 -1.75
C GLY A 39 -14.29 -18.73 -2.75
N LYS A 40 -14.42 -17.48 -2.28
CA LYS A 40 -14.41 -16.30 -3.14
C LYS A 40 -13.23 -15.39 -2.81
N THR A 41 -12.35 -15.24 -3.79
CA THR A 41 -11.19 -14.35 -3.74
C THR A 41 -11.58 -12.94 -4.15
N THR A 42 -11.22 -11.94 -3.33
CA THR A 42 -11.56 -10.53 -3.54
C THR A 42 -10.37 -9.63 -3.27
N VAL A 43 -10.29 -8.48 -3.95
CA VAL A 43 -9.29 -7.45 -3.62
C VAL A 43 -9.72 -6.73 -2.34
N VAL A 44 -8.80 -6.63 -1.39
CA VAL A 44 -8.92 -5.80 -0.19
C VAL A 44 -7.91 -4.67 -0.22
N PHE A 45 -8.31 -3.50 0.28
CA PHE A 45 -7.41 -2.38 0.48
C PHE A 45 -7.21 -2.16 1.96
N GLN A 46 -6.02 -2.43 2.45
CA GLN A 46 -5.65 -2.09 3.81
C GLN A 46 -5.38 -0.59 3.90
N GLU A 47 -6.01 0.08 4.85
CA GLU A 47 -5.80 1.51 5.10
C GLU A 47 -4.80 1.71 6.23
N TRP A 48 -3.69 2.38 5.92
CA TRP A 48 -2.64 2.74 6.86
C TRP A 48 -2.68 4.24 7.10
N HIS A 49 -3.11 4.64 8.29
CA HIS A 49 -3.32 6.04 8.63
C HIS A 49 -2.09 6.60 9.35
N VAL A 50 -1.60 7.75 8.89
CA VAL A 50 -0.56 8.51 9.58
C VAL A 50 -1.12 9.01 10.90
N ARG A 51 -0.57 8.49 12.00
CA ARG A 51 -0.97 8.86 13.36
C ARG A 51 -0.17 10.05 13.85
N THR A 52 1.15 10.00 13.68
CA THR A 52 2.05 11.06 14.10
C THR A 52 3.26 11.15 13.18
N ILE A 53 3.82 12.36 13.06
CA ILE A 53 5.14 12.57 12.43
C ILE A 53 6.04 13.18 13.51
N GLN A 54 7.10 12.48 13.88
CA GLN A 54 7.92 12.83 15.04
C GLN A 54 9.40 12.81 14.72
N VAL A 55 10.17 13.65 15.39
CA VAL A 55 11.63 13.60 15.34
C VAL A 55 12.13 12.33 16.01
N LYS A 56 13.21 11.74 15.50
CA LYS A 56 13.88 10.58 16.10
C LYS A 56 14.04 10.76 17.61
N ARG A 57 13.57 9.79 18.40
CA ARG A 57 13.75 9.80 19.86
C ARG A 57 15.24 9.87 20.21
N GLY A 58 15.59 10.74 21.16
CA GLY A 58 16.98 10.96 21.59
C GLY A 58 17.79 11.91 20.68
N SER A 59 17.18 12.53 19.66
CA SER A 59 17.83 13.58 18.86
C SER A 59 17.93 14.93 19.58
N ASN A 60 17.16 15.12 20.66
CA ASN A 60 17.27 16.30 21.52
C ASN A 60 18.40 16.03 22.52
N SER A 61 19.35 16.97 22.64
CA SER A 61 20.41 16.86 23.65
C SER A 61 19.81 16.85 25.07
N ARG A 62 20.62 16.44 26.07
CA ARG A 62 20.24 16.40 27.50
C ARG A 62 19.65 17.72 28.05
N PHE A 63 19.83 18.84 27.35
CA PHE A 63 19.31 20.16 27.74
C PHE A 63 18.37 20.78 26.69
N GLY A 64 17.90 20.03 25.70
CA GLY A 64 17.07 20.56 24.61
C GLY A 64 17.80 21.52 23.65
N VAL A 65 19.10 21.73 23.86
CA VAL A 65 19.95 22.59 23.02
C VAL A 65 20.41 21.80 21.80
N GLN A 66 20.05 22.27 20.61
CA GLN A 66 20.50 21.70 19.35
C GLN A 66 22.01 21.96 19.21
N GLY A 67 22.84 20.91 19.19
CA GLY A 67 24.28 21.07 19.05
C GLY A 67 24.60 21.76 17.71
N LEU A 68 25.36 22.86 17.75
CA LEU A 68 25.91 23.52 16.57
C LEU A 68 26.67 22.47 15.73
N GLY A 69 26.06 22.00 14.65
CA GLY A 69 26.61 20.96 13.77
C GLY A 69 25.78 19.70 13.57
N THR A 70 24.64 19.51 14.25
CA THR A 70 23.72 18.39 13.94
C THR A 70 22.84 18.70 12.74
N SER A 71 23.29 18.23 11.58
CA SER A 71 22.64 18.32 10.28
C SER A 71 21.33 17.50 10.22
N SER A 72 20.23 18.20 9.95
CA SER A 72 18.86 17.70 9.73
C SER A 72 18.21 16.87 10.85
N LYS A 73 17.08 17.36 11.37
CA LYS A 73 16.21 16.58 12.26
C LYS A 73 15.58 15.44 11.45
N THR A 74 16.05 14.22 11.65
CA THR A 74 15.41 13.04 11.03
C THR A 74 14.00 12.87 11.58
N LEU A 75 13.01 12.90 10.68
CA LEU A 75 11.60 12.71 10.98
C LEU A 75 11.17 11.27 10.65
N TYR A 76 10.31 10.71 11.48
CA TYR A 76 9.69 9.41 11.31
C TYR A 76 8.17 9.56 11.22
N VAL A 77 7.59 8.86 10.26
CA VAL A 77 6.14 8.74 10.08
C VAL A 77 5.67 7.48 10.78
N ASN A 78 4.76 7.62 11.74
CA ASN A 78 4.16 6.51 12.46
C ASN A 78 2.76 6.24 11.90
N LEU A 79 2.53 5.00 11.48
CA LEU A 79 1.30 4.53 10.88
C LEU A 79 0.57 3.57 11.82
N ALA A 80 -0.76 3.57 11.73
CA ALA A 80 -1.60 2.51 12.26
C ALA A 80 -2.52 1.97 11.16
N GLN A 81 -2.65 0.65 11.04
CA GLN A 81 -3.62 0.04 10.14
C GLN A 81 -5.01 0.18 10.75
N LYS A 82 -5.98 0.65 9.95
CA LYS A 82 -7.38 0.72 10.35
C LYS A 82 -8.05 -0.63 10.11
N VAL A 83 -8.41 -1.30 11.19
CA VAL A 83 -9.09 -2.60 11.20
C VAL A 83 -10.28 -2.52 12.15
N GLU A 84 -11.48 -2.68 11.61
CA GLU A 84 -12.72 -2.60 12.37
C GLU A 84 -12.77 -3.67 13.46
N GLY A 85 -13.19 -3.29 14.66
CA GLY A 85 -13.24 -4.19 15.81
C GLY A 85 -11.89 -4.50 16.43
N VAL A 86 -10.76 -4.18 15.78
CA VAL A 86 -9.40 -4.42 16.29
C VAL A 86 -8.73 -3.12 16.68
N THR A 87 -8.38 -2.26 15.72
CA THR A 87 -7.68 -0.98 15.96
C THR A 87 -8.60 0.23 15.88
N TRP A 88 -9.74 0.08 15.22
CA TRP A 88 -10.80 1.09 15.07
C TRP A 88 -12.14 0.50 15.52
N GLY A 89 -12.96 1.29 16.20
CA GLY A 89 -14.29 0.88 16.62
C GLY A 89 -14.88 1.82 17.66
N LYS A 90 -15.91 1.33 18.37
CA LYS A 90 -16.59 2.11 19.42
C LYS A 90 -15.64 2.41 20.59
N ARG A 91 -15.55 3.68 20.98
CA ARG A 91 -14.67 4.15 22.08
C ARG A 91 -15.39 4.15 23.42
N SER A 92 -16.68 4.53 23.45
CA SER A 92 -17.53 4.44 24.63
C SER A 92 -18.58 3.34 24.49
N LYS A 93 -18.96 2.71 25.60
CA LYS A 93 -20.11 1.78 25.61
C LYS A 93 -21.44 2.54 25.47
N THR A 94 -21.50 3.75 25.98
CA THR A 94 -22.73 4.55 26.13
C THR A 94 -22.90 5.63 25.06
N GLN A 95 -21.80 6.21 24.57
CA GLN A 95 -21.82 7.19 23.48
C GLN A 95 -21.48 6.51 22.15
N GLY A 96 -22.09 6.99 21.06
CA GLY A 96 -21.91 6.44 19.70
C GLY A 96 -20.59 6.85 19.04
N ASP A 97 -19.53 7.09 19.81
CA ASP A 97 -18.26 7.60 19.32
C ASP A 97 -17.40 6.46 18.75
N PHE A 98 -17.12 6.52 17.44
CA PHE A 98 -16.18 5.63 16.77
C PHE A 98 -14.83 6.31 16.63
N GLY A 99 -13.76 5.54 16.83
CA GLY A 99 -12.42 6.04 16.65
C GLY A 99 -11.36 4.99 16.87
N TRP A 100 -10.11 5.45 16.89
CA TRP A 100 -8.98 4.62 17.23
C TRP A 100 -9.07 4.12 18.67
N LYS A 101 -8.80 2.83 18.85
CA LYS A 101 -8.62 2.27 20.19
C LYS A 101 -7.34 2.82 20.83
N SER A 102 -7.32 2.84 22.17
CA SER A 102 -6.20 3.35 22.95
C SER A 102 -4.92 2.53 22.77
N ASN A 103 -5.05 1.21 22.67
CA ASN A 103 -3.95 0.30 22.44
C ASN A 103 -4.03 -0.30 21.04
N VAL A 104 -3.09 0.08 20.17
CA VAL A 104 -2.93 -0.52 18.83
C VAL A 104 -1.82 -1.57 18.92
N PRO A 105 -2.11 -2.85 18.64
CA PRO A 105 -1.11 -3.92 18.67
C PRO A 105 0.09 -3.65 17.75
N ALA A 106 1.21 -4.32 18.00
CA ALA A 106 2.45 -4.09 17.24
C ALA A 106 2.31 -4.46 15.76
N GLU A 107 1.58 -5.54 15.46
CA GLU A 107 1.35 -6.01 14.09
C GLU A 107 0.56 -5.02 13.22
N TYR A 108 -0.21 -4.12 13.85
CA TYR A 108 -0.97 -3.07 13.15
C TYR A 108 -0.27 -1.70 13.18
N ARG A 109 1.02 -1.65 13.53
CA ARG A 109 1.83 -0.43 13.54
C ARG A 109 2.98 -0.55 12.55
N LYS A 110 3.26 0.54 11.82
CA LYS A 110 4.43 0.66 10.94
C LYS A 110 5.11 2.00 11.16
N GLN A 111 6.41 2.05 10.93
CA GLN A 111 7.19 3.28 11.01
C GLN A 111 8.17 3.35 9.83
N PHE A 112 8.35 4.53 9.25
CA PHE A 112 9.38 4.76 8.24
C PHE A 112 9.93 6.19 8.31
N GLN A 113 11.11 6.42 7.74
CA GLN A 113 11.75 7.73 7.74
C GLN A 113 11.10 8.64 6.69
N ALA A 114 10.75 9.86 7.07
CA ALA A 114 10.22 10.87 6.16
C ALA A 114 11.29 11.37 5.18
N GLY A 115 10.86 11.77 3.98
CA GLY A 115 11.74 12.32 2.92
C GLY A 115 12.41 11.26 2.03
N HIS A 116 12.30 9.97 2.38
CA HIS A 116 12.73 8.85 1.53
C HIS A 116 11.54 8.21 0.83
N ALA A 117 11.79 7.52 -0.28
CA ALA A 117 10.76 6.78 -1.00
C ALA A 117 9.91 5.91 -0.04
N LEU A 118 8.62 5.82 -0.32
CA LEU A 118 7.70 5.04 0.50
C LEU A 118 8.13 3.57 0.54
N PRO A 119 8.07 2.92 1.71
CA PRO A 119 8.33 1.49 1.82
C PRO A 119 7.42 0.66 0.91
N SER A 120 7.88 -0.53 0.53
CA SER A 120 7.02 -1.49 -0.20
C SER A 120 5.74 -1.79 0.59
N GLY A 121 4.63 -1.93 -0.12
CA GLY A 121 3.30 -2.15 0.48
C GLY A 121 2.64 -0.90 1.07
N LEU A 122 3.17 0.31 0.83
CA LEU A 122 2.54 1.56 1.25
C LEU A 122 2.50 2.57 0.10
N TYR A 123 1.29 2.91 -0.35
CA TYR A 123 1.09 3.78 -1.50
C TYR A 123 0.06 4.87 -1.24
N THR A 124 0.20 6.02 -1.90
CA THR A 124 -0.68 7.17 -1.65
C THR A 124 -2.09 7.02 -2.24
N THR A 125 -2.28 6.07 -3.15
CA THR A 125 -3.57 5.82 -3.80
C THR A 125 -3.84 4.33 -3.94
N LYS A 126 -5.11 3.94 -3.95
CA LYS A 126 -5.54 2.56 -4.24
C LYS A 126 -5.06 2.07 -5.61
N TYR A 127 -5.05 2.96 -6.61
CA TYR A 127 -4.53 2.64 -7.94
C TYR A 127 -3.03 2.32 -7.93
N ALA A 128 -2.24 3.16 -7.24
CA ALA A 128 -0.82 2.88 -7.05
C ALA A 128 -0.65 1.53 -6.34
N ALA A 129 -1.38 1.27 -5.25
CA ALA A 129 -1.30 0.01 -4.52
C ALA A 129 -1.55 -1.22 -5.41
N LEU A 130 -2.60 -1.21 -6.24
CA LEU A 130 -2.86 -2.29 -7.22
C LEU A 130 -1.72 -2.46 -8.22
N ARG A 131 -1.18 -1.35 -8.73
CA ARG A 131 -0.12 -1.37 -9.74
C ARG A 131 1.15 -2.04 -9.23
N PHE A 132 1.41 -1.98 -7.93
CA PHE A 132 2.54 -2.67 -7.31
C PHE A 132 2.19 -4.09 -6.82
N ALA A 133 0.95 -4.34 -6.35
CA ALA A 133 0.54 -5.67 -5.92
C ALA A 133 0.54 -6.70 -7.06
N VAL A 134 0.15 -6.31 -8.28
CA VAL A 134 0.15 -7.21 -9.44
C VAL A 134 1.54 -7.80 -9.76
N PRO A 135 2.61 -7.00 -9.94
CA PRO A 135 3.94 -7.55 -10.17
C PRO A 135 4.50 -8.30 -8.96
N ASP A 136 4.13 -7.90 -7.74
CA ASP A 136 4.51 -8.61 -6.50
C ASP A 136 3.96 -10.05 -6.51
N PHE A 137 2.67 -10.22 -6.78
CA PHE A 137 2.04 -11.55 -6.92
C PHE A 137 2.67 -12.38 -8.05
N ARG A 138 3.01 -11.75 -9.19
CA ARG A 138 3.71 -12.46 -10.27
C ARG A 138 5.09 -12.95 -9.84
N GLN A 139 5.82 -12.15 -9.07
CA GLN A 139 7.12 -12.53 -8.53
C GLN A 139 6.98 -13.68 -7.53
N THR A 140 5.98 -13.63 -6.64
CA THR A 140 5.70 -14.74 -5.72
C THR A 140 5.35 -16.02 -6.45
N ILE A 141 4.52 -15.96 -7.49
CA ILE A 141 4.20 -17.14 -8.32
C ILE A 141 5.46 -17.70 -8.97
N ALA A 142 6.34 -16.86 -9.51
CA ALA A 142 7.61 -17.31 -10.10
C ALA A 142 8.50 -17.99 -9.06
N PHE A 143 8.59 -17.43 -7.84
CA PHE A 143 9.32 -18.04 -6.74
C PHE A 143 8.74 -19.41 -6.33
N CYS A 144 7.40 -19.54 -6.28
CA CYS A 144 6.76 -20.83 -6.05
C CYS A 144 7.07 -21.84 -7.16
N GLN A 145 7.11 -21.40 -8.43
CA GLN A 145 7.46 -22.26 -9.56
C GLN A 145 8.89 -22.78 -9.45
N GLU A 146 9.86 -21.91 -9.15
CA GLU A 146 11.24 -22.30 -8.89
C GLU A 146 11.34 -23.28 -7.72
N SER A 147 10.62 -23.00 -6.63
CA SER A 147 10.59 -23.88 -5.44
C SER A 147 10.03 -25.27 -5.74
N LEU A 148 9.05 -25.39 -6.66
CA LEU A 148 8.50 -26.68 -7.09
C LEU A 148 9.49 -27.51 -7.92
N GLU A 149 10.48 -26.89 -8.55
CA GLU A 149 11.51 -27.59 -9.32
C GLU A 149 12.62 -28.15 -8.42
N GLU A 150 12.90 -27.47 -7.31
CA GLU A 150 13.97 -27.83 -6.37
C GLU A 150 13.51 -28.77 -5.24
N GLU A 151 12.24 -28.67 -4.83
CA GLU A 151 11.71 -29.43 -3.70
C GLU A 151 11.41 -30.90 -4.03
N THR A 152 11.72 -31.79 -3.09
CA THR A 152 11.56 -33.25 -3.24
C THR A 152 10.60 -33.85 -2.22
N ASP A 153 10.34 -33.16 -1.12
CA ASP A 153 9.40 -33.59 -0.10
C ASP A 153 7.94 -33.47 -0.60
N PRO A 154 7.17 -34.58 -0.65
CA PRO A 154 5.80 -34.56 -1.16
C PRO A 154 4.84 -33.70 -0.34
N GLU A 155 5.06 -33.56 0.98
CA GLU A 155 4.21 -32.71 1.84
C GLU A 155 4.43 -31.23 1.50
N LEU A 156 5.69 -30.79 1.49
CA LEU A 156 6.04 -29.42 1.12
C LEU A 156 5.66 -29.09 -0.34
N LEU A 157 5.80 -30.03 -1.27
CA LEU A 157 5.32 -29.86 -2.65
C LEU A 157 3.80 -29.62 -2.72
N ALA A 158 3.02 -30.25 -1.85
CA ALA A 158 1.57 -30.03 -1.80
C ALA A 158 1.25 -28.63 -1.27
N GLU A 159 1.93 -28.18 -0.21
CA GLU A 159 1.79 -26.84 0.35
C GLU A 159 2.14 -25.75 -0.68
N ILE A 160 3.28 -25.88 -1.36
CA ILE A 160 3.71 -24.90 -2.38
C ILE A 160 2.70 -24.83 -3.53
N ARG A 161 2.11 -25.96 -3.94
CA ARG A 161 1.07 -25.98 -4.99
C ARG A 161 -0.19 -25.26 -4.53
N GLU A 162 -0.61 -25.48 -3.28
CA GLU A 162 -1.79 -24.81 -2.72
C GLU A 162 -1.57 -23.29 -2.65
N ASP A 163 -0.42 -22.85 -2.13
CA ASP A 163 -0.06 -21.44 -2.08
C ASP A 163 0.01 -20.81 -3.47
N MET A 164 0.64 -21.49 -4.43
CA MET A 164 0.72 -21.02 -5.81
C MET A 164 -0.67 -20.82 -6.43
N LEU A 165 -1.62 -21.73 -6.19
CA LEU A 165 -3.00 -21.58 -6.65
C LEU A 165 -3.68 -20.35 -6.04
N LEU A 166 -3.51 -20.12 -4.73
CA LEU A 166 -4.03 -18.93 -4.06
C LEU A 166 -3.48 -17.64 -4.69
N PHE A 167 -2.17 -17.58 -4.95
CA PHE A 167 -1.55 -16.42 -5.61
C PHE A 167 -2.02 -16.26 -7.06
N GLN A 168 -2.22 -17.34 -7.82
CA GLN A 168 -2.74 -17.28 -9.18
C GLN A 168 -4.18 -16.74 -9.22
N GLU A 169 -5.05 -17.21 -8.34
CA GLU A 169 -6.40 -16.68 -8.20
C GLU A 169 -6.39 -15.20 -7.80
N GLY A 170 -5.57 -14.85 -6.80
CA GLY A 170 -5.40 -13.48 -6.34
C GLY A 170 -4.93 -12.54 -7.46
N LEU A 171 -3.95 -12.98 -8.25
CA LEU A 171 -3.44 -12.23 -9.39
C LEU A 171 -4.54 -11.91 -10.42
N LEU A 172 -5.37 -12.90 -10.77
CA LEU A 172 -6.48 -12.68 -11.71
C LEU A 172 -7.46 -11.60 -11.20
N VAL A 173 -7.79 -11.63 -9.90
CA VAL A 173 -8.70 -10.67 -9.30
C VAL A 173 -8.07 -9.28 -9.20
N LEU A 174 -6.79 -9.18 -8.86
CA LEU A 174 -6.03 -7.93 -8.84
C LEU A 174 -5.95 -7.28 -10.23
N GLU A 175 -5.63 -8.05 -11.28
CA GLU A 175 -5.54 -7.54 -12.65
C GLU A 175 -6.89 -7.02 -13.16
N ARG A 176 -7.98 -7.75 -12.89
CA ARG A 176 -9.33 -7.31 -13.23
C ARG A 176 -9.66 -5.99 -12.54
N ARG A 177 -9.36 -5.86 -11.24
CA ARG A 177 -9.62 -4.63 -10.49
C ARG A 177 -8.75 -3.47 -10.98
N LEU A 178 -7.49 -3.72 -11.32
CA LEU A 178 -6.59 -2.72 -11.89
C LEU A 178 -7.15 -2.17 -13.20
N LYS A 179 -7.56 -3.05 -14.14
CA LYS A 179 -8.19 -2.64 -15.41
C LYS A 179 -9.48 -1.85 -15.19
N ALA A 180 -10.33 -2.27 -14.26
CA ALA A 180 -11.56 -1.55 -13.91
C ALA A 180 -11.24 -0.13 -13.41
N MET A 181 -10.30 0.00 -12.46
CA MET A 181 -9.91 1.29 -11.90
C MET A 181 -9.26 2.22 -12.95
N GLN A 182 -8.51 1.67 -13.91
CA GLN A 182 -8.00 2.47 -15.04
C GLN A 182 -9.12 3.06 -15.89
N ARG A 183 -10.20 2.31 -16.14
CA ARG A 183 -11.36 2.78 -16.88
C ARG A 183 -12.12 3.86 -16.09
N GLU A 184 -12.33 3.64 -14.79
CA GLU A 184 -12.92 4.62 -13.86
C GLU A 184 -12.15 5.96 -13.94
N LEU A 185 -10.83 5.94 -13.72
CA LEU A 185 -9.98 7.14 -13.77
C LEU A 185 -9.99 7.86 -15.13
N ARG A 186 -10.03 7.12 -16.25
CA ARG A 186 -10.15 7.72 -17.59
C ARG A 186 -11.50 8.42 -17.77
N SER A 187 -12.57 7.81 -17.29
CA SER A 187 -13.93 8.38 -17.36
C SER A 187 -14.08 9.64 -16.51
N GLU A 188 -13.44 9.69 -15.34
CA GLU A 188 -13.45 10.86 -14.44
C GLU A 188 -12.71 12.03 -15.06
N ARG A 189 -11.54 11.79 -15.66
CA ARG A 189 -10.77 12.81 -16.37
C ARG A 189 -11.54 13.39 -17.55
N ALA A 190 -12.21 12.55 -18.34
CA ALA A 190 -13.05 13.00 -19.45
C ALA A 190 -14.19 13.90 -18.95
N ARG A 191 -14.87 13.53 -17.86
CA ARG A 191 -15.92 14.34 -17.24
C ARG A 191 -15.41 15.68 -16.72
N SER A 192 -14.29 15.70 -16.00
CA SER A 192 -13.68 16.93 -15.49
C SER A 192 -13.28 17.89 -16.61
N SER A 193 -12.73 17.37 -17.72
CA SER A 193 -12.36 18.18 -18.89
C SER A 193 -13.55 18.77 -19.64
N THR A 194 -14.76 18.22 -19.47
CA THR A 194 -15.97 18.71 -20.14
C THR A 194 -16.60 19.88 -19.36
N LEU A 195 -16.35 19.96 -18.05
CA LEU A 195 -16.86 21.01 -17.15
C LEU A 195 -16.00 22.29 -17.16
N ASP A 196 -14.73 22.20 -17.56
CA ASP A 196 -13.80 23.34 -17.66
C ASP A 196 -13.88 24.09 -19.00
N LYS A 197 -14.83 23.79 -19.88
CA LYS A 197 -15.07 24.63 -21.07
C LYS A 197 -15.82 25.90 -20.64
N PRO A 198 -15.23 27.10 -20.74
CA PRO A 198 -15.96 28.33 -20.49
C PRO A 198 -17.16 28.40 -21.43
N SER A 199 -18.33 28.69 -20.86
CA SER A 199 -19.54 29.00 -21.61
C SER A 199 -19.34 30.35 -22.28
N ASP A 200 -18.69 30.37 -23.45
CA ASP A 200 -18.67 31.52 -24.33
C ASP A 200 -20.08 31.73 -24.92
N LYS A 201 -20.96 32.35 -24.13
CA LYS A 201 -22.27 32.87 -24.56
C LYS A 201 -22.60 34.16 -23.84
N GLU A 202 -21.77 35.17 -24.07
CA GLU A 202 -22.06 36.61 -23.95
C GLU A 202 -21.07 37.24 -24.95
N THR A 203 -21.40 38.07 -25.94
CA THR A 203 -22.57 38.90 -26.27
C THR A 203 -22.40 39.29 -27.74
N GLU A 204 -23.39 39.13 -28.61
CA GLU A 204 -23.45 39.92 -29.84
C GLU A 204 -24.89 40.32 -30.16
N GLN A 205 -25.13 41.61 -29.90
CA GLN A 205 -26.04 42.58 -30.53
C GLN A 205 -27.55 42.37 -30.44
#